data_AF-A0A660SD20-F1
#
_entry.id   AF-A0A660SD20-F1
#
_cell.length_a   1.000
_cell.length_b   1.000
_cell.length_c   1.000
_cell.angle_alpha   90.00
_cell.angle_beta   90.00
_cell.angle_gamma   90.00
#
_symmetry.space_group_name_H-M   'P 1'
#
loop_
_entity.id
_entity.type
_entity.pdbx_description
1 polymer ?
#
loop_
_entity_poly.entity_id
_entity_poly.type
_entity_poly.pdbx_seq_one_letter_code
_entity_poly.pdbx_strand_id
1 'polypeptide(L)'
;MKSRFGCHVNGIRVGEKELLPGDEIQLGNTILRVVDEKIDETIKPIRLVQATRSGLEELKRQIEELTSQTTDPQLRRRIGIILRSLDNFEHTITEVEQDRELARTLIEVGRATNLIIDLRVLLNLIIDFALKILQGERGLVMVEGKVKAARGFGPEGASRSLLHSLAEECLKKRRSILSSRLLASPIMKKDGSIIGVLSIEMVREGEERDLVVLEGFAAQAGLAIESVML
;
A
#
# COMPACT_ATOMS: atom_id res chain seq x y z
N MET A 1 -48.02 -12.27 8.92
CA MET A 1 -47.14 -11.23 8.33
C MET A 1 -45.85 -11.90 7.87
N LYS A 2 -45.57 -11.95 6.56
CA LYS A 2 -44.35 -12.59 6.00
C LYS A 2 -43.15 -11.63 6.17
N SER A 3 -42.03 -12.14 6.68
CA SER A 3 -40.79 -11.39 6.92
C SER A 3 -40.33 -10.59 5.68
N ARG A 4 -40.06 -9.29 5.89
CA ARG A 4 -39.59 -8.33 4.87
C ARG A 4 -38.08 -8.42 4.60
N PHE A 5 -37.38 -9.33 5.27
CA PHE A 5 -35.94 -9.51 5.12
C PHE A 5 -35.70 -10.80 4.34
N GLY A 6 -35.50 -10.68 3.02
CA GLY A 6 -35.10 -11.77 2.15
C GLY A 6 -33.77 -11.42 1.45
N CYS A 7 -32.93 -12.43 1.21
CA CYS A 7 -31.77 -12.30 0.34
C CYS A 7 -32.24 -12.28 -1.11
N HIS A 8 -31.79 -11.28 -1.88
CA HIS A 8 -32.01 -11.22 -3.32
C HIS A 8 -30.67 -11.32 -4.03
N VAL A 9 -30.63 -11.98 -5.18
CA VAL A 9 -29.49 -11.95 -6.09
C VAL A 9 -29.98 -11.43 -7.43
N ASN A 10 -29.39 -10.35 -7.93
CA ASN A 10 -29.79 -9.63 -9.14
C ASN A 10 -31.30 -9.27 -9.14
N GLY A 11 -31.81 -8.84 -7.97
CA GLY A 11 -33.22 -8.49 -7.79
C GLY A 11 -34.18 -9.67 -7.59
N ILE A 12 -33.71 -10.92 -7.66
CA ILE A 12 -34.54 -12.12 -7.48
C ILE A 12 -34.36 -12.66 -6.07
N ARG A 13 -35.45 -12.84 -5.32
CA ARG A 13 -35.39 -13.45 -3.98
C ARG A 13 -34.98 -14.92 -4.10
N VAL A 14 -33.90 -15.30 -3.44
CA VAL A 14 -33.36 -16.66 -3.48
C VAL A 14 -33.37 -17.28 -2.08
N GLY A 15 -33.60 -18.60 -2.02
CA GLY A 15 -33.37 -19.39 -0.80
C GLY A 15 -31.95 -19.93 -0.75
N GLU A 16 -31.49 -20.48 -1.87
CA GLU A 16 -30.15 -20.99 -2.10
C GLU A 16 -29.84 -20.77 -3.59
N LYS A 17 -28.66 -20.23 -3.91
CA LYS A 17 -28.19 -20.01 -5.28
C LYS A 17 -26.66 -20.07 -5.28
N GLU A 18 -26.09 -20.79 -6.24
CA GLU A 18 -24.67 -20.72 -6.53
C GLU A 18 -24.34 -19.35 -7.16
N LEU A 19 -23.38 -18.65 -6.56
CA LEU A 19 -23.03 -17.29 -6.94
C LEU A 19 -21.98 -17.29 -8.05
N LEU A 20 -22.18 -16.43 -9.04
CA LEU A 20 -21.22 -16.23 -10.13
C LEU A 20 -20.55 -14.85 -10.01
N PRO A 21 -19.30 -14.70 -10.48
CA PRO A 21 -18.69 -13.38 -10.60
C PRO A 21 -19.58 -12.41 -11.38
N GLY A 22 -19.79 -11.23 -10.81
CA GLY A 22 -20.70 -10.20 -11.29
C GLY A 22 -22.08 -10.21 -10.62
N ASP A 23 -22.45 -11.25 -9.87
CA ASP A 23 -23.74 -11.30 -9.17
C ASP A 23 -23.83 -10.22 -8.08
N GLU A 24 -24.96 -9.52 -8.01
CA GLU A 24 -25.28 -8.56 -6.95
C GLU A 24 -26.22 -9.18 -5.91
N ILE A 25 -25.76 -9.30 -4.68
CA ILE A 25 -26.51 -9.82 -3.55
C ILE A 25 -27.06 -8.64 -2.75
N GLN A 26 -28.38 -8.53 -2.68
CA GLN A 26 -29.07 -7.55 -1.87
C GLN A 26 -29.61 -8.20 -0.58
N LEU A 27 -29.07 -7.78 0.56
CA LEU A 27 -29.47 -8.18 1.90
C LEU A 27 -30.04 -6.97 2.63
N GLY A 28 -31.36 -6.85 2.65
CA GLY A 28 -32.02 -5.65 3.18
C GLY A 28 -31.65 -4.41 2.35
N ASN A 29 -30.92 -3.47 2.97
CA ASN A 29 -30.40 -2.26 2.32
C ASN A 29 -28.94 -2.40 1.82
N THR A 30 -28.26 -3.49 2.15
CA THR A 30 -26.86 -3.73 1.73
C THR A 30 -26.83 -4.40 0.36
N ILE A 31 -25.98 -3.91 -0.54
CA ILE A 31 -25.70 -4.53 -1.85
C ILE A 31 -24.24 -4.98 -1.87
N LEU A 32 -24.02 -6.28 -2.06
CA LEU A 32 -22.70 -6.91 -2.19
C LEU A 32 -22.52 -7.37 -3.63
N ARG A 33 -21.36 -7.15 -4.26
CA ARG A 33 -21.08 -7.68 -5.60
C ARG A 33 -20.05 -8.79 -5.51
N VAL A 34 -20.37 -9.94 -6.08
CA VAL A 34 -19.45 -11.06 -6.20
C VAL A 34 -18.41 -10.69 -7.25
N VAL A 35 -17.15 -10.63 -6.86
CA VAL A 35 -16.03 -10.39 -7.75
C VAL A 35 -15.25 -11.68 -7.91
N ASP A 36 -14.78 -11.97 -9.12
CA ASP A 36 -13.91 -13.12 -9.35
C ASP A 36 -12.61 -12.88 -8.60
N GLU A 37 -12.31 -13.71 -7.61
CA GLU A 37 -10.99 -13.76 -6.98
C GLU A 37 -10.04 -14.50 -7.93
N LYS A 38 -9.94 -14.03 -9.17
CA LYS A 38 -8.70 -14.21 -9.92
C LYS A 38 -7.66 -13.42 -9.16
N ILE A 39 -7.04 -14.11 -8.20
CA ILE A 39 -5.75 -13.73 -7.65
C ILE A 39 -4.91 -13.36 -8.85
N ASP A 40 -4.71 -12.06 -8.95
CA ASP A 40 -4.13 -11.36 -10.06
C ASP A 40 -2.84 -12.05 -10.51
N GLU A 41 -2.52 -11.94 -11.79
CA GLU A 41 -1.42 -12.65 -12.47
C GLU A 41 -0.01 -12.30 -11.93
N THR A 42 0.04 -11.56 -10.82
CA THR A 42 1.19 -11.07 -10.05
C THR A 42 2.02 -12.17 -9.36
N ILE A 43 1.53 -13.41 -9.19
CA ILE A 43 2.31 -14.51 -8.59
C ILE A 43 3.32 -15.14 -9.58
N LYS A 44 2.99 -15.22 -10.89
CA LYS A 44 3.90 -15.72 -11.93
C LYS A 44 5.22 -14.93 -12.02
N PRO A 45 5.21 -13.59 -11.98
CA PRO A 45 6.43 -12.83 -12.14
C PRO A 45 7.31 -12.81 -10.88
N ILE A 46 6.82 -13.20 -9.68
CA ILE A 46 7.67 -13.37 -8.48
C ILE A 46 8.65 -14.53 -8.68
N ARG A 47 8.15 -15.70 -9.13
CA ARG A 47 9.01 -16.86 -9.43
C ARG A 47 9.97 -16.56 -10.58
N LEU A 48 9.52 -15.81 -11.57
CA LEU A 48 10.34 -15.43 -12.70
C LEU A 48 11.50 -14.51 -12.25
N VAL A 49 11.22 -13.49 -11.44
CA VAL A 49 12.25 -12.56 -10.92
C VAL A 49 13.24 -13.28 -10.00
N GLN A 50 12.78 -14.12 -9.08
CA GLN A 50 13.66 -14.92 -8.22
C GLN A 50 14.56 -15.88 -9.03
N ALA A 51 14.00 -16.59 -10.00
CA ALA A 51 14.77 -17.46 -10.89
C ALA A 51 15.77 -16.65 -11.75
N THR A 52 15.40 -15.43 -12.15
CA THR A 52 16.28 -14.53 -12.91
C THR A 52 17.45 -14.06 -12.05
N ARG A 53 17.20 -13.70 -10.78
CA ARG A 53 18.24 -13.30 -9.82
C ARG A 53 19.22 -14.44 -9.55
N SER A 54 18.73 -15.63 -9.23
CA SER A 54 19.59 -16.81 -9.00
C SER A 54 20.40 -17.19 -10.24
N GLY A 55 19.79 -17.09 -11.43
CA GLY A 55 20.50 -17.28 -12.70
C GLY A 55 21.59 -16.23 -12.93
N LEU A 56 21.34 -14.97 -12.55
CA LEU A 56 22.29 -13.87 -12.66
C LEU A 56 23.49 -14.05 -11.71
N GLU A 57 23.23 -14.44 -10.45
CA GLU A 57 24.26 -14.73 -9.46
C GLU A 57 25.18 -15.86 -9.91
N GLU A 58 24.62 -16.95 -10.45
CA GLU A 58 25.40 -18.07 -10.99
C GLU A 58 26.23 -17.66 -12.22
N LEU A 59 25.64 -16.86 -13.13
CA LEU A 59 26.31 -16.39 -14.34
C LEU A 59 27.46 -15.42 -14.00
N LYS A 60 27.27 -14.57 -12.98
CA LYS A 60 28.31 -13.70 -12.42
C LYS A 60 29.47 -14.51 -11.84
N ARG A 61 29.16 -15.55 -11.07
CA ARG A 61 30.17 -16.47 -10.51
C ARG A 61 31.00 -17.14 -11.60
N GLN A 62 30.36 -17.64 -12.65
CA GLN A 62 31.04 -18.25 -13.79
C GLN A 62 31.92 -17.25 -14.54
N ILE A 63 31.46 -16.01 -14.73
CA ILE A 63 32.24 -14.94 -15.36
C ILE A 63 33.46 -14.55 -14.51
N GLU A 64 33.30 -14.44 -13.19
CA GLU A 64 34.41 -14.14 -12.27
C GLU A 64 35.47 -15.26 -12.29
N GLU A 65 35.03 -16.52 -12.31
CA GLU A 65 35.90 -17.68 -12.43
C GLU A 65 36.70 -17.67 -13.75
N LEU A 66 36.04 -17.41 -14.89
CA LEU A 66 36.70 -17.26 -16.19
C LEU A 66 37.64 -16.04 -16.26
N THR A 67 37.31 -14.96 -15.55
CA THR A 67 38.14 -13.76 -15.46
C THR A 67 39.44 -14.04 -14.69
N SER A 68 39.35 -14.84 -13.62
CA SER A 68 40.49 -15.22 -12.79
C SER A 68 41.51 -16.08 -13.56
N GLN A 69 41.03 -16.92 -14.49
CA GLN A 69 41.84 -17.81 -15.31
C GLN A 69 42.41 -17.14 -16.58
N THR A 70 41.83 -16.00 -16.99
CA THR A 70 42.27 -15.24 -18.15
C THR A 70 43.47 -14.35 -17.82
N THR A 71 44.56 -14.45 -18.59
CA THR A 71 45.71 -13.51 -18.56
C THR A 71 45.64 -12.39 -19.59
N ASP A 72 44.72 -12.48 -20.56
CA ASP A 72 44.52 -11.45 -21.60
C ASP A 72 43.94 -10.14 -21.00
N PRO A 73 44.69 -9.02 -21.05
CA PRO A 73 44.23 -7.73 -20.54
C PRO A 73 43.03 -7.13 -21.28
N GLN A 74 42.90 -7.38 -22.59
CA GLN A 74 41.78 -6.87 -23.38
C GLN A 74 40.49 -7.60 -23.04
N LEU A 75 40.57 -8.93 -22.92
CA LEU A 75 39.44 -9.75 -22.51
C LEU A 75 38.99 -9.42 -21.08
N ARG A 76 39.92 -9.23 -20.13
CA ARG A 76 39.61 -8.77 -18.77
C ARG A 76 38.84 -7.43 -18.75
N ARG A 77 39.24 -6.47 -19.58
CA ARG A 77 38.51 -5.18 -19.67
C ARG A 77 37.08 -5.36 -20.20
N ARG A 78 36.90 -6.16 -21.24
CA ARG A 78 35.57 -6.44 -21.81
C ARG A 78 34.68 -7.14 -20.79
N ILE A 79 35.21 -8.12 -20.06
CA ILE A 79 34.48 -8.79 -18.98
C ILE A 79 34.13 -7.80 -17.85
N GLY A 80 35.04 -6.92 -17.47
CA GLY A 80 34.76 -5.89 -16.46
C GLY A 80 33.63 -4.92 -16.84
N ILE A 81 33.41 -4.67 -18.14
CA ILE A 81 32.24 -3.90 -18.60
C ILE A 81 30.95 -4.70 -18.41
N ILE A 82 30.97 -5.99 -18.77
CA ILE A 82 29.81 -6.88 -18.63
C ILE A 82 29.44 -7.05 -17.14
N LEU A 83 30.42 -7.25 -16.26
CA LEU A 83 30.18 -7.36 -14.81
C LEU A 83 29.50 -6.11 -14.24
N ARG A 84 29.93 -4.91 -14.64
CA ARG A 84 29.26 -3.67 -14.21
C ARG A 84 27.83 -3.55 -14.72
N SER A 85 27.57 -3.99 -15.96
CA SER A 85 26.20 -4.02 -16.49
C SER A 85 25.32 -5.02 -15.74
N LEU A 86 25.88 -6.16 -15.32
CA LEU A 86 25.19 -7.15 -14.50
C LEU A 86 24.88 -6.61 -13.10
N ASP A 87 25.81 -5.90 -12.46
CA ASP A 87 25.58 -5.23 -11.16
C ASP A 87 24.41 -4.24 -11.24
N ASN A 88 24.37 -3.40 -12.28
CA ASN A 88 23.27 -2.45 -12.48
C ASN A 88 21.92 -3.16 -12.64
N PHE A 89 21.91 -4.29 -13.37
CA PHE A 89 20.70 -5.08 -13.57
C PHE A 89 20.22 -5.76 -12.27
N GLU A 90 21.15 -6.21 -11.42
CA GLU A 90 20.88 -6.78 -10.11
C GLU A 90 20.23 -5.76 -9.16
N HIS A 91 20.71 -4.52 -9.19
CA HIS A 91 20.10 -3.40 -8.48
C HIS A 91 18.66 -3.13 -8.95
N THR A 92 18.42 -3.06 -10.26
CA THR A 92 17.07 -2.86 -10.80
C THR A 92 16.12 -4.00 -10.43
N ILE A 93 16.59 -5.25 -10.44
CA ILE A 93 15.80 -6.41 -9.98
C ILE A 93 15.39 -6.24 -8.51
N THR A 94 16.33 -5.84 -7.66
CA THR A 94 16.09 -5.66 -6.22
C THR A 94 15.06 -4.56 -5.94
N GLU A 95 15.14 -3.44 -6.66
CA GLU A 95 14.14 -2.36 -6.56
C GLU A 95 12.74 -2.86 -6.92
N VAL A 96 12.62 -3.60 -8.02
CA VAL A 96 11.35 -4.20 -8.47
C VAL A 96 10.78 -5.21 -7.47
N GLU A 97 11.64 -6.00 -6.81
CA GLU A 97 11.21 -6.94 -5.77
C GLU A 97 10.58 -6.20 -4.58
N GLN A 98 11.23 -5.15 -4.12
CA GLN A 98 10.75 -4.37 -2.98
C GLN A 98 9.48 -3.59 -3.29
N ASP A 99 9.39 -2.97 -4.47
CA ASP A 99 8.19 -2.26 -4.92
C ASP A 99 6.98 -3.21 -5.02
N ARG A 100 7.22 -4.46 -5.42
CA ARG A 100 6.20 -5.50 -5.42
C ARG A 100 5.75 -5.92 -4.03
N GLU A 101 6.69 -6.09 -3.11
CA GLU A 101 6.36 -6.48 -1.73
C GLU A 101 5.54 -5.38 -1.03
N LEU A 102 5.88 -4.11 -1.28
CA LEU A 102 5.08 -2.96 -0.88
C LEU A 102 3.68 -3.01 -1.49
N ALA A 103 3.56 -3.21 -2.81
CA ALA A 103 2.28 -3.30 -3.50
C ALA A 103 1.39 -4.43 -2.96
N ARG A 104 1.98 -5.62 -2.72
CA ARG A 104 1.26 -6.76 -2.16
C ARG A 104 0.75 -6.46 -0.74
N THR A 105 1.58 -5.86 0.09
CA THR A 105 1.21 -5.44 1.44
C THR A 105 0.04 -4.44 1.38
N LEU A 106 0.10 -3.46 0.46
CA LEU A 106 -0.98 -2.50 0.24
C LEU A 106 -2.28 -3.17 -0.22
N ILE A 107 -2.21 -4.20 -1.07
CA ILE A 107 -3.38 -4.97 -1.51
C ILE A 107 -4.00 -5.76 -0.33
N GLU A 108 -3.17 -6.38 0.51
CA GLU A 108 -3.64 -7.09 1.72
C GLU A 108 -4.30 -6.13 2.72
N VAL A 109 -3.70 -4.96 2.94
CA VAL A 109 -4.30 -3.89 3.74
C VAL A 109 -5.62 -3.44 3.13
N GLY A 110 -5.66 -3.16 1.82
CA GLY A 110 -6.88 -2.75 1.11
C GLY A 110 -8.01 -3.76 1.25
N ARG A 111 -7.72 -5.06 1.19
CA ARG A 111 -8.72 -6.12 1.44
C ARG A 111 -9.22 -6.11 2.88
N ALA A 112 -8.32 -5.97 3.85
CA ALA A 112 -8.68 -5.96 5.27
C ALA A 112 -9.53 -4.73 5.65
N THR A 113 -9.26 -3.58 5.04
CA THR A 113 -9.98 -2.33 5.31
C THR A 113 -11.36 -2.29 4.65
N ASN A 114 -11.52 -2.87 3.46
CA ASN A 114 -12.76 -2.81 2.68
C ASN A 114 -13.94 -3.62 3.29
N LEU A 115 -13.69 -4.47 4.29
CA LEU A 115 -14.71 -5.26 5.00
C LEU A 115 -15.23 -4.58 6.27
N ILE A 116 -14.65 -3.45 6.68
CA ILE A 116 -14.95 -2.80 7.95
C ILE A 116 -16.03 -1.76 7.75
N ILE A 117 -17.18 -1.93 8.41
CA ILE A 117 -18.33 -1.01 8.35
C ILE A 117 -18.20 0.14 9.37
N ASP A 118 -17.35 0.01 10.38
CA ASP A 118 -17.14 1.05 11.40
C ASP A 118 -15.94 1.94 11.04
N LEU A 119 -16.23 3.22 10.75
CA LEU A 119 -15.25 4.22 10.39
C LEU A 119 -14.13 4.37 11.44
N ARG A 120 -14.48 4.33 12.74
CA ARG A 120 -13.49 4.47 13.81
C ARG A 120 -12.55 3.26 13.82
N VAL A 121 -13.07 2.04 13.67
CA VAL A 121 -12.25 0.82 13.61
C VAL A 121 -11.33 0.86 12.39
N LEU A 122 -11.87 1.24 11.23
CA LEU A 122 -11.12 1.37 9.98
C LEU A 122 -9.94 2.35 10.11
N LEU A 123 -10.21 3.58 10.58
CA LEU A 123 -9.19 4.62 10.69
C LEU A 123 -8.06 4.25 11.66
N ASN A 124 -8.42 3.59 12.75
CA ASN A 124 -7.46 3.06 13.70
C ASN A 124 -6.55 2.00 13.06
N LEU A 125 -7.14 1.06 12.31
CA LEU A 125 -6.39 0.01 11.63
C LEU A 125 -5.45 0.56 10.56
N ILE A 126 -5.88 1.57 9.79
CA ILE A 126 -5.04 2.25 8.79
C ILE A 126 -3.81 2.87 9.46
N ILE A 127 -3.98 3.58 10.58
CA ILE A 127 -2.84 4.16 11.31
C ILE A 127 -1.93 3.05 11.83
N ASP A 128 -2.49 2.00 12.43
CA ASP A 128 -1.71 0.91 13.01
C ASP A 128 -0.84 0.20 11.94
N PHE A 129 -1.37 -0.02 10.73
CA PHE A 129 -0.58 -0.54 9.60
C PHE A 129 0.46 0.44 9.10
N ALA A 130 0.10 1.71 8.91
CA ALA A 130 1.02 2.74 8.44
C ALA A 130 2.21 2.90 9.41
N LEU A 131 1.95 2.94 10.72
CA LEU A 131 2.99 3.00 11.74
C LEU A 131 3.91 1.78 11.69
N LYS A 132 3.34 0.58 11.56
CA LYS A 132 4.13 -0.65 11.52
C LYS A 132 5.08 -0.69 10.32
N ILE A 133 4.61 -0.28 9.14
CA ILE A 133 5.37 -0.36 7.89
C ILE A 133 6.39 0.78 7.76
N LEU A 134 6.00 2.00 8.15
CA LEU A 134 6.87 3.17 8.08
C LEU A 134 7.80 3.30 9.30
N GLN A 135 7.78 2.34 10.23
CA GLN A 135 8.50 2.43 11.51
C GLN A 135 8.18 3.75 12.24
N GLY A 136 6.89 4.03 12.36
CA GLY A 136 6.33 5.23 12.96
C GLY A 136 6.16 5.14 14.48
N GLU A 137 6.41 6.24 15.18
CA GLU A 137 6.11 6.39 16.62
C GLU A 137 4.71 6.94 16.86
N ARG A 138 4.27 7.89 16.02
CA ARG A 138 3.00 8.58 16.18
C ARG A 138 2.29 8.73 14.86
N GLY A 139 0.97 8.63 14.89
CA GLY A 139 0.16 8.65 13.69
C GLY A 139 -1.20 9.29 13.91
N LEU A 140 -1.64 10.07 12.93
CA LEU A 140 -2.84 10.89 12.98
C LEU A 140 -3.62 10.71 11.69
N VAL A 141 -4.94 10.52 11.79
CA VAL A 141 -5.84 10.72 10.65
C VAL A 141 -6.82 11.84 10.96
N MET A 142 -6.81 12.83 10.08
CA MET A 142 -7.81 13.88 10.02
C MET A 142 -8.82 13.56 8.93
N VAL A 143 -10.10 13.73 9.24
CA VAL A 143 -11.20 13.65 8.27
C VAL A 143 -12.06 14.87 8.48
N GLU A 144 -12.38 15.59 7.40
CA GLU A 144 -13.14 16.85 7.44
C GLU A 144 -12.54 17.88 8.42
N GLY A 145 -11.21 17.99 8.44
CA GLY A 145 -10.49 18.95 9.28
C GLY A 145 -10.48 18.64 10.77
N LYS A 146 -10.98 17.47 11.20
CA LYS A 146 -10.96 17.04 12.61
C LYS A 146 -10.14 15.76 12.76
N VAL A 147 -9.37 15.68 13.84
CA VAL A 147 -8.69 14.44 14.23
C VAL A 147 -9.75 13.38 14.54
N LYS A 148 -9.74 12.28 13.78
CA LYS A 148 -10.67 11.16 13.99
C LYS A 148 -9.98 9.94 14.58
N ALA A 149 -8.69 9.77 14.32
CA ALA A 149 -7.89 8.71 14.90
C ALA A 149 -6.48 9.23 15.19
N ALA A 150 -5.89 8.73 16.28
CA ALA A 150 -4.59 9.15 16.76
C ALA A 150 -3.91 7.99 17.52
N ARG A 151 -2.59 7.87 17.39
CA ARG A 151 -1.74 6.86 18.03
C ARG A 151 -0.42 7.46 18.48
N GLY A 152 0.09 6.99 19.61
CA GLY A 152 1.38 7.43 20.17
C GLY A 152 1.35 8.80 20.86
N PHE A 153 0.17 9.32 21.19
CA PHE A 153 0.01 10.61 21.89
C PHE A 153 -0.33 10.40 23.37
N GLY A 154 0.21 11.29 24.22
CA GLY A 154 -0.18 11.39 25.62
C GLY A 154 -1.53 12.10 25.84
N PRO A 155 -1.93 12.34 27.09
CA PRO A 155 -3.22 12.96 27.45
C PRO A 155 -3.47 14.34 26.83
N GLU A 156 -2.39 15.08 26.52
CA GLU A 156 -2.38 16.48 26.09
C GLU A 156 -2.43 16.70 24.55
N GLY A 157 -2.79 15.68 23.77
CA GLY A 157 -3.58 15.93 22.56
C GLY A 157 -2.83 15.97 21.22
N ALA A 158 -3.20 15.02 20.37
CA ALA A 158 -2.81 14.97 18.97
C ALA A 158 -3.05 16.31 18.22
N SER A 159 -4.13 17.04 18.57
CA SER A 159 -4.46 18.36 17.99
C SER A 159 -3.47 19.48 18.32
N ARG A 160 -2.57 19.30 19.29
CA ARG A 160 -1.52 20.27 19.64
C ARG A 160 -0.13 19.84 19.15
N SER A 161 -0.05 18.72 18.40
CA SER A 161 1.21 18.15 17.94
C SER A 161 1.70 18.77 16.62
N LEU A 162 3.00 18.65 16.34
CA LEU A 162 3.59 19.01 15.04
C LEU A 162 2.98 18.22 13.89
N LEU A 163 2.52 16.99 14.13
CA LEU A 163 1.81 16.18 13.13
C LEU A 163 0.48 16.80 12.71
N HIS A 164 -0.23 17.45 13.64
CA HIS A 164 -1.45 18.18 13.32
C HIS A 164 -1.15 19.40 12.45
N SER A 165 -0.14 20.19 12.82
CA SER A 165 0.29 21.34 12.01
C SER A 165 0.72 20.91 10.60
N LEU A 166 1.47 19.81 10.47
CA LEU A 166 1.84 19.26 9.16
C LEU A 166 0.60 18.79 8.38
N ALA A 167 -0.38 18.19 9.05
CA ALA A 167 -1.62 17.76 8.40
C ALA A 167 -2.44 18.96 7.87
N GLU A 168 -2.53 20.04 8.63
CA GLU A 168 -3.15 21.29 8.18
C GLU A 168 -2.40 21.89 6.98
N GLU A 169 -1.07 21.87 7.00
CA GLU A 169 -0.26 22.33 5.87
C GLU A 169 -0.47 21.47 4.63
N CYS A 170 -0.55 20.14 4.79
CA CYS A 170 -0.86 19.19 3.73
C CYS A 170 -2.24 19.45 3.12
N LEU A 171 -3.27 19.67 3.95
CA LEU A 171 -4.61 20.07 3.49
C LEU A 171 -4.57 21.38 2.69
N LYS A 172 -3.84 22.39 3.19
CA LYS A 172 -3.73 23.71 2.56
C LYS A 172 -3.01 23.64 1.22
N LYS A 173 -1.90 22.90 1.15
CA LYS A 173 -1.08 22.76 -0.07
C LYS A 173 -1.64 21.72 -1.05
N ARG A 174 -2.56 20.86 -0.60
CA ARG A 174 -3.16 19.76 -1.38
C ARG A 174 -2.13 18.81 -1.99
N ARG A 175 -1.03 18.58 -1.29
CA ARG A 175 0.04 17.68 -1.71
C ARG A 175 0.70 17.05 -0.50
N SER A 176 1.31 15.90 -0.72
CA SER A 176 2.09 15.21 0.29
C SER A 176 3.30 16.04 0.71
N ILE A 177 3.69 15.91 1.98
CA ILE A 177 4.78 16.66 2.59
C ILE A 177 5.67 15.69 3.37
N LEU A 178 6.96 15.73 3.08
CA LEU A 178 8.03 15.14 3.88
C LEU A 178 8.81 16.28 4.53
N SER A 179 8.96 16.22 5.85
CA SER A 179 9.73 17.18 6.65
C SER A 179 10.49 16.46 7.76
N SER A 180 11.76 16.16 7.51
CA SER A 180 12.60 15.35 8.40
C SER A 180 11.92 14.01 8.71
N ARG A 181 11.49 13.78 9.95
CA ARG A 181 10.81 12.56 10.40
C ARG A 181 9.29 12.59 10.19
N LEU A 182 8.73 13.72 9.75
CA LEU A 182 7.28 13.90 9.64
C LEU A 182 6.84 13.73 8.18
N LEU A 183 5.81 12.91 7.98
CA LEU A 183 5.17 12.66 6.70
C LEU A 183 3.69 13.03 6.80
N ALA A 184 3.12 13.59 5.74
CA ALA A 184 1.69 13.81 5.60
C ALA A 184 1.26 13.59 4.15
N SER A 185 0.14 12.89 3.95
CA SER A 185 -0.44 12.66 2.63
C SER A 185 -1.94 12.95 2.63
N PRO A 186 -2.48 13.65 1.63
CA PRO A 186 -3.91 13.85 1.49
C PRO A 186 -4.61 12.53 1.23
N ILE A 187 -5.73 12.32 1.91
CA ILE A 187 -6.67 11.24 1.65
C ILE A 187 -7.68 11.77 0.64
N MET A 188 -7.73 11.16 -0.54
CA MET A 188 -8.60 11.57 -1.65
C MET A 188 -9.73 10.59 -1.87
N LYS A 189 -10.93 11.10 -2.20
CA LYS A 189 -12.03 10.30 -2.72
C LYS A 189 -11.80 9.93 -4.18
N LYS A 190 -12.62 9.02 -4.71
CA LYS A 190 -12.59 8.65 -6.15
C LYS A 190 -12.78 9.84 -7.10
N ASP A 191 -13.55 10.85 -6.69
CA ASP A 191 -13.80 12.06 -7.47
C ASP A 191 -12.64 13.08 -7.44
N GLY A 192 -11.54 12.76 -6.75
CA GLY A 192 -10.37 13.63 -6.60
C GLY A 192 -10.52 14.71 -5.51
N SER A 193 -11.64 14.78 -4.80
CA SER A 193 -11.80 15.66 -3.65
C SER A 193 -11.05 15.13 -2.42
N ILE A 194 -10.47 16.04 -1.63
CA ILE A 194 -9.77 15.67 -0.40
C ILE A 194 -10.78 15.49 0.73
N ILE A 195 -10.79 14.33 1.36
CA ILE A 195 -11.65 14.01 2.52
C ILE A 195 -10.88 14.12 3.85
N GLY A 196 -9.55 14.01 3.81
CA GLY A 196 -8.74 13.96 5.01
C GLY A 196 -7.24 14.01 4.75
N VAL A 197 -6.47 13.75 5.80
CA VAL A 197 -5.01 13.59 5.76
C VAL A 197 -4.60 12.47 6.69
N LEU A 198 -3.65 11.65 6.25
CA LEU A 198 -2.90 10.71 7.07
C LEU A 198 -1.50 11.29 7.32
N SER A 199 -1.11 11.41 8.58
CA SER A 199 0.22 11.92 8.96
C SER A 199 0.92 10.97 9.93
N ILE A 200 2.22 10.79 9.75
CA ILE A 200 3.07 9.88 10.52
C ILE A 200 4.35 10.58 10.96
N GLU A 201 4.74 10.40 12.23
CA GLU A 201 6.06 10.73 12.74
C GLU A 201 6.87 9.44 12.85
N MET A 202 7.98 9.38 12.13
CA MET A 202 8.90 8.24 12.10
C MET A 202 9.93 8.29 13.21
N VAL A 203 10.46 7.12 13.57
CA VAL A 203 11.61 6.98 14.49
C VAL A 203 12.90 7.51 13.84
N ARG A 204 12.99 7.41 12.51
CA ARG A 204 14.15 7.84 11.70
C ARG A 204 13.81 8.97 10.74
N GLU A 205 14.84 9.59 10.16
CA GLU A 205 14.69 10.53 9.05
C GLU A 205 13.94 9.87 7.88
N GLY A 206 13.04 10.65 7.28
CA GLY A 206 12.20 10.20 6.18
C GLY A 206 12.83 10.37 4.82
N GLU A 207 12.51 9.44 3.95
CA GLU A 207 12.93 9.43 2.55
C GLU A 207 11.72 9.57 1.62
N GLU A 208 11.95 9.99 0.37
CA GLU A 208 10.89 10.08 -0.65
C GLU A 208 10.13 8.75 -0.81
N ARG A 209 10.83 7.62 -0.64
CA ARG A 209 10.21 6.31 -0.67
C ARG A 209 9.16 6.11 0.44
N ASP A 210 9.42 6.63 1.63
CA ASP A 210 8.47 6.56 2.75
C ASP A 210 7.23 7.39 2.46
N LEU A 211 7.40 8.54 1.79
CA LEU A 211 6.30 9.39 1.35
C LEU A 211 5.42 8.67 0.32
N VAL A 212 6.01 7.97 -0.65
CA VAL A 212 5.29 7.14 -1.64
C VAL A 212 4.50 6.03 -0.95
N VAL A 213 5.07 5.37 0.05
CA VAL A 213 4.35 4.34 0.83
C VAL A 213 3.17 4.95 1.57
N LEU A 214 3.35 6.13 2.20
CA LEU A 214 2.28 6.84 2.89
C LEU A 214 1.15 7.26 1.93
N GLU A 215 1.48 7.71 0.72
CA GLU A 215 0.51 8.03 -0.34
C GLU A 215 -0.34 6.81 -0.71
N GLY A 216 0.29 5.63 -0.82
CA GLY A 216 -0.42 4.37 -1.02
C GLY A 216 -1.44 4.09 0.08
N PHE A 217 -1.05 4.26 1.35
CA PHE A 217 -1.99 4.14 2.48
C PHE A 217 -3.12 5.16 2.42
N ALA A 218 -2.81 6.43 2.10
CA ALA A 218 -3.81 7.49 2.02
C ALA A 218 -4.82 7.26 0.88
N ALA A 219 -4.37 6.71 -0.25
CA ALA A 219 -5.25 6.32 -1.35
C ALA A 219 -6.20 5.19 -0.93
N GLN A 220 -5.69 4.13 -0.28
CA GLN A 220 -6.52 3.04 0.23
C GLN A 220 -7.49 3.52 1.32
N ALA A 221 -7.03 4.42 2.19
CA ALA A 221 -7.87 5.05 3.20
C ALA A 221 -9.04 5.82 2.57
N GLY A 222 -8.79 6.54 1.47
CA GLY A 222 -9.84 7.29 0.76
C GLY A 222 -10.94 6.39 0.23
N LEU A 223 -10.56 5.29 -0.43
CA LEU A 223 -11.49 4.29 -0.93
C LEU A 223 -12.31 3.65 0.19
N ALA A 224 -11.66 3.26 1.28
CA ALA A 224 -12.32 2.60 2.40
C ALA A 224 -13.22 3.54 3.23
N ILE A 225 -12.83 4.79 3.41
CA ILE A 225 -13.68 5.78 4.10
C ILE A 225 -14.92 6.07 3.26
N GLU A 226 -14.76 6.20 1.94
CA GLU A 226 -15.88 6.44 1.03
C GLU A 226 -16.88 5.27 1.04
N SER A 227 -16.41 4.02 1.08
CA SER A 227 -17.32 2.86 1.19
C SER A 227 -18.06 2.76 2.52
N VAL A 228 -17.50 3.31 3.60
CA VAL A 228 -18.13 3.30 4.94
C VAL A 228 -19.10 4.46 5.13
N MET A 229 -18.85 5.59 4.46
CA MET A 229 -19.70 6.79 4.55
C MET A 229 -20.90 6.77 3.60
N LEU A 230 -20.92 5.88 2.61
CA LEU A 230 -22.04 5.62 1.70
C LEU A 230 -23.05 4.64 2.31
#